data_AF-A0A956JP87-F1
#
_entry.id   AF-A0A956JP87-F1
#
_cell.length_a   1.000
_cell.length_b   1.000
_cell.length_c   1.000
_cell.angle_alpha   90.00
_cell.angle_beta   90.00
_cell.angle_gamma   90.00
#
_symmetry.space_group_name_H-M   'P 1'
#
loop_
_entity.id
_entity.type
_entity.pdbx_description
1 polymer ?
#
loop_
_entity_poly.entity_id
_entity_poly.type
_entity_poly.pdbx_seq_one_letter_code
_entity_poly.pdbx_strand_id
1 'polypeptide(L)'
;MASTRTITWCARCAGALALALLLVGCPGARRETGADTQVTSADVGPAFGDIGSGDSFVPVKVDSGVEAGPACNAASCAGGCCAADDTCQPGSVDTACGKGGAQCANCTLVSGSCSSNYCLGCSPSCSGKNCGSSDGCGGTCTDGSGCCTPACSGKLCGASDGCGGSCASGSGCCTPSCAGKTCGSGDGCGGTCGSGSGCCTPSCQNKICGEADGCGGSCAAGSGCCVKQTEVLDGKDNDCDGEIDEGYWANAHTVSYATLTAEHPSCTQSSAHSDNCMAAAHRYCTKQGFKSGIGPVEFGPSDAVVICLADAKTFPVPIGTLTAEHGSCTAQTFFSLWCNSSIHRWCGKQAGYQTGAGPVEHSATVSHVVCLKHTKTYQVSFATLASHHAGCSAGASFSPACKAAIHRYCTSQGHESGWGPVEQNADAFVICLDAN
;
A
#
# COMPACT_ATOMS: atom_id res chain seq x y z
N MET A 1 7.43 -57.55 43.80
CA MET A 1 7.80 -58.31 42.57
C MET A 1 7.77 -57.32 41.42
N ALA A 2 8.95 -56.97 40.94
CA ALA A 2 9.16 -56.04 39.84
C ALA A 2 8.97 -56.77 38.49
N SER A 3 8.38 -56.11 37.49
CA SER A 3 8.68 -56.42 36.10
C SER A 3 8.34 -55.21 35.20
N THR A 4 9.34 -54.37 34.91
CA THR A 4 10.13 -54.29 33.65
C THR A 4 9.36 -53.66 32.48
N ARG A 5 9.66 -52.38 32.20
CA ARG A 5 9.35 -51.67 30.96
C ARG A 5 10.47 -51.93 29.96
N THR A 6 10.13 -52.36 28.75
CA THR A 6 11.06 -52.55 27.64
C THR A 6 11.03 -51.33 26.73
N ILE A 7 12.18 -50.64 26.61
CA ILE A 7 12.43 -49.57 25.64
C ILE A 7 13.15 -50.21 24.46
N THR A 8 12.56 -50.11 23.26
CA THR A 8 13.19 -50.59 22.03
C THR A 8 13.85 -49.42 21.31
N TRP A 9 15.18 -49.40 21.34
CA TRP A 9 16.01 -48.64 20.39
C TRP A 9 16.10 -49.40 19.08
N CYS A 10 15.94 -48.72 17.94
CA CYS A 10 16.36 -49.25 16.65
C CYS A 10 17.20 -48.20 15.92
N ALA A 11 18.52 -48.40 15.96
CA ALA A 11 19.51 -47.73 15.14
C ALA A 11 20.05 -48.74 14.12
N ARG A 12 20.09 -48.36 12.83
CA ARG A 12 21.05 -48.81 11.80
C ARG A 12 20.74 -48.11 10.47
N CYS A 13 21.65 -47.23 10.04
CA CYS A 13 22.63 -47.42 8.93
C CYS A 13 22.04 -47.09 7.56
N ALA A 14 22.40 -45.94 6.98
CA ALA A 14 23.63 -45.73 6.18
C ALA A 14 23.48 -46.28 4.76
N GLY A 15 23.23 -45.37 3.81
CA GLY A 15 23.25 -45.62 2.39
C GLY A 15 23.55 -44.31 1.66
N ALA A 16 24.83 -44.05 1.42
CA ALA A 16 25.30 -42.97 0.58
C ALA A 16 25.02 -43.30 -0.89
N LEU A 17 24.43 -42.38 -1.64
CA LEU A 17 24.54 -42.37 -3.09
C LEU A 17 24.69 -40.93 -3.58
N ALA A 18 25.84 -40.68 -4.20
CA ALA A 18 26.19 -39.46 -4.88
C ALA A 18 25.42 -39.35 -6.21
N LEU A 19 24.93 -38.14 -6.55
CA LEU A 19 24.65 -37.80 -7.95
C LEU A 19 24.77 -36.30 -8.22
N ALA A 20 25.83 -35.99 -8.97
CA ALA A 20 25.99 -34.96 -9.99
C ALA A 20 25.50 -33.51 -9.75
N LEU A 21 26.46 -32.62 -9.52
CA LEU A 21 26.42 -31.21 -9.92
C LEU A 21 26.21 -31.09 -11.44
N LEU A 22 25.15 -30.38 -11.85
CA LEU A 22 25.05 -29.76 -13.17
C LEU A 22 24.81 -28.26 -12.98
N LEU A 23 25.88 -27.49 -13.21
CA LEU A 23 25.86 -26.05 -13.36
C LEU A 23 25.18 -25.70 -14.68
N VAL A 24 24.02 -25.04 -14.63
CA VAL A 24 23.44 -24.33 -15.77
C VAL A 24 23.53 -22.84 -15.48
N GLY A 25 24.30 -22.15 -16.33
CA GLY A 25 24.55 -20.72 -16.26
C GLY A 25 23.33 -19.88 -16.60
N CYS A 26 23.25 -18.73 -15.94
CA CYS A 26 22.28 -17.68 -16.20
C CYS A 26 23.02 -16.51 -16.87
N PRO A 27 22.67 -16.11 -18.11
CA PRO A 27 23.17 -14.86 -18.66
C PRO A 27 22.07 -13.79 -18.73
N GLY A 28 22.38 -12.63 -18.15
CA GLY A 28 22.06 -11.34 -18.76
C GLY A 28 20.74 -10.68 -18.36
N ALA A 29 20.82 -9.72 -17.43
CA ALA A 29 19.94 -8.57 -17.43
C ALA A 29 20.80 -7.29 -17.35
N ARG A 30 20.72 -6.50 -18.42
CA ARG A 30 21.36 -5.18 -18.60
C ARG A 30 20.87 -4.21 -17.53
N ARG A 31 21.79 -3.44 -16.95
CA ARG A 31 21.49 -2.19 -16.25
C ARG A 31 21.37 -1.07 -17.27
N GLU A 32 20.23 -0.40 -17.29
CA GLU A 32 20.03 0.90 -17.93
C GLU A 32 20.63 2.00 -17.04
N THR A 33 21.38 2.90 -17.66
CA THR A 33 21.91 4.13 -17.07
C THR A 33 20.84 5.21 -17.15
N GLY A 34 20.20 5.51 -16.01
CA GLY A 34 19.40 6.71 -15.81
C GLY A 34 20.28 7.84 -15.27
N ALA A 35 20.25 8.98 -15.94
CA ALA A 35 20.98 10.19 -15.59
C ALA A 35 20.39 10.84 -14.34
N ASP A 36 21.21 11.02 -13.30
CA ASP A 36 20.87 11.81 -12.13
C ASP A 36 21.43 13.23 -12.28
N THR A 37 20.53 14.19 -12.19
CA THR A 37 20.82 15.63 -12.21
C THR A 37 21.16 16.05 -10.79
N GLN A 38 22.43 16.32 -10.50
CA GLN A 38 22.80 16.92 -9.22
C GLN A 38 22.65 18.45 -9.27
N VAL A 39 21.72 18.96 -8.47
CA VAL A 39 21.75 20.34 -7.99
C VAL A 39 22.22 20.27 -6.54
N THR A 40 23.49 20.61 -6.32
CA THR A 40 24.01 20.91 -4.98
C THR A 40 23.90 22.40 -4.73
N SER A 41 23.09 22.78 -3.76
CA SER A 41 23.17 24.05 -3.06
C SER A 41 24.19 23.95 -1.94
N ALA A 42 25.11 24.91 -1.89
CA ALA A 42 25.91 25.35 -0.73
C ALA A 42 26.84 26.47 -1.24
N ASP A 43 27.24 27.51 -0.53
CA ASP A 43 26.79 28.23 0.66
C ASP A 43 27.82 29.36 0.85
N VAL A 44 27.46 30.43 1.58
CA VAL A 44 28.34 31.42 2.26
C VAL A 44 29.18 32.42 1.42
N GLY A 45 28.73 33.67 1.41
CA GLY A 45 29.31 34.77 2.21
C GLY A 45 30.73 35.32 1.90
N PRO A 46 30.90 36.66 1.81
CA PRO A 46 32.14 37.31 1.37
C PRO A 46 33.07 37.71 2.53
N ALA A 47 34.38 37.80 2.26
CA ALA A 47 35.33 38.48 3.14
C ALA A 47 36.54 39.04 2.36
N PHE A 48 36.68 40.36 2.45
CA PHE A 48 37.88 41.20 2.51
C PHE A 48 39.00 41.07 1.45
N GLY A 49 39.31 42.21 0.81
CA GLY A 49 40.56 42.44 0.08
C GLY A 49 40.81 43.94 -0.14
N ASP A 50 41.87 44.43 0.50
CA ASP A 50 42.39 45.81 0.57
C ASP A 50 42.45 46.60 -0.75
N ILE A 51 42.17 47.91 -0.65
CA ILE A 51 42.51 48.91 -1.66
C ILE A 51 43.78 49.63 -1.21
N GLY A 52 44.86 49.43 -1.96
CA GLY A 52 46.15 50.09 -1.75
C GLY A 52 46.05 51.60 -1.93
N SER A 53 46.59 52.32 -0.94
CA SER A 53 46.92 53.75 -1.04
C SER A 53 48.44 53.88 -1.13
N GLY A 54 48.93 54.38 -2.25
CA GLY A 54 50.32 54.75 -2.45
C GLY A 54 50.36 55.98 -3.34
N ASP A 55 50.47 57.16 -2.74
CA ASP A 55 50.96 58.33 -3.45
C ASP A 55 51.89 59.15 -2.56
N SER A 56 52.99 59.52 -3.19
CA SER A 56 54.23 59.98 -2.60
C SER A 56 54.19 61.47 -2.25
N PHE A 57 54.60 61.78 -1.02
CA PHE A 57 54.91 63.14 -0.59
C PHE A 57 56.25 63.60 -1.17
N VAL A 58 56.26 64.74 -1.85
CA VAL A 58 57.47 65.53 -2.17
C VAL A 58 57.44 66.78 -1.27
N PRO A 59 58.47 67.04 -0.44
CA PRO A 59 58.50 68.27 0.36
C PRO A 59 59.15 69.41 -0.44
N VAL A 60 58.37 70.46 -0.72
CA VAL A 60 58.91 71.76 -1.15
C VAL A 60 59.08 72.62 0.10
N LYS A 61 60.34 72.96 0.41
CA LYS A 61 60.69 74.03 1.34
C LYS A 61 60.39 75.38 0.67
N VAL A 62 59.61 76.23 1.34
CA VAL A 62 59.58 77.67 1.08
C VAL A 62 59.64 78.38 2.43
N ASP A 63 60.80 78.94 2.74
CA ASP A 63 60.94 80.01 3.72
C ASP A 63 60.29 81.27 3.15
N SER A 64 59.55 82.03 3.96
CA SER A 64 59.58 83.52 4.07
C SER A 64 58.37 84.05 4.83
N GLY A 65 58.60 85.00 5.73
CA GLY A 65 57.62 85.57 6.65
C GLY A 65 56.37 86.14 5.98
N VAL A 66 55.24 85.98 6.68
CA VAL A 66 53.95 86.56 6.31
C VAL A 66 53.56 87.49 7.44
N GLU A 67 53.55 88.79 7.11
CA GLU A 67 52.86 89.82 7.88
C GLU A 67 51.43 89.36 8.19
N ALA A 68 50.93 89.66 9.39
CA ALA A 68 49.57 89.29 9.79
C ALA A 68 48.57 89.65 8.67
N GLY A 69 48.04 88.62 8.01
CA GLY A 69 47.02 88.78 6.98
C GLY A 69 45.80 89.50 7.58
N PRO A 70 44.98 90.14 6.75
CA PRO A 70 43.79 90.84 7.23
C PRO A 70 42.90 89.88 8.02
N ALA A 71 42.57 90.25 9.26
CA ALA A 71 41.72 89.45 10.15
C ALA A 71 40.44 89.00 9.44
N CYS A 72 40.02 87.75 9.67
CA CYS A 72 38.83 87.21 9.02
C CYS A 72 37.59 87.98 9.45
N ASN A 73 36.87 88.53 8.48
CA ASN A 73 35.66 89.30 8.68
C ASN A 73 34.76 89.22 7.44
N ALA A 74 33.63 89.92 7.44
CA ALA A 74 32.67 89.89 6.35
C ALA A 74 33.25 90.30 4.97
N ALA A 75 34.28 91.15 4.94
CA ALA A 75 34.94 91.58 3.70
C ALA A 75 35.95 90.56 3.18
N SER A 76 36.70 89.90 4.06
CA SER A 76 37.69 88.87 3.69
C SER A 76 37.08 87.47 3.52
N CYS A 77 35.87 87.23 4.05
CA CYS A 77 35.19 85.93 4.04
C CYS A 77 33.70 86.04 3.68
N ALA A 78 33.37 86.75 2.60
CA ALA A 78 31.98 87.03 2.23
C ALA A 78 31.12 85.76 1.98
N GLY A 79 31.74 84.69 1.48
CA GLY A 79 31.07 83.42 1.18
C GLY A 79 31.01 82.40 2.33
N GLY A 80 31.66 82.68 3.46
CA GLY A 80 31.92 81.66 4.49
C GLY A 80 31.91 82.21 5.92
N CYS A 81 32.53 81.47 6.83
CA CYS A 81 32.62 81.82 8.25
C CYS A 81 34.09 81.83 8.72
N CYS A 82 34.37 82.52 9.81
CA CYS A 82 35.70 82.63 10.39
C CYS A 82 35.89 81.56 11.48
N ALA A 83 36.92 80.75 11.33
CA ALA A 83 37.37 79.85 12.39
C ALA A 83 38.04 80.64 13.52
N ALA A 84 38.31 79.97 14.65
CA ALA A 84 38.88 80.61 15.84
C ALA A 84 40.32 81.10 15.66
N ASP A 85 41.00 80.65 14.60
CA ASP A 85 42.37 81.03 14.21
C ASP A 85 42.41 82.15 13.15
N ASP A 86 41.28 82.84 12.93
CA ASP A 86 41.10 83.85 11.88
C ASP A 86 41.27 83.31 10.44
N THR A 87 41.10 82.00 10.22
CA THR A 87 41.05 81.43 8.87
C THR A 87 39.61 81.43 8.32
N CYS A 88 39.41 81.94 7.10
CA CYS A 88 38.11 81.87 6.41
C CYS A 88 37.82 80.43 5.95
N GLN A 89 36.74 79.85 6.45
CA GLN A 89 36.24 78.53 6.08
C GLN A 89 35.05 78.64 5.12
N PRO A 90 34.78 77.62 4.28
CA PRO A 90 33.71 77.67 3.27
C PRO A 90 32.30 77.90 3.82
N GLY A 91 32.05 77.66 5.11
CA GLY A 91 30.75 77.92 5.74
C GLY A 91 29.68 76.86 5.48
N SER A 92 30.00 75.82 4.72
CA SER A 92 29.06 74.80 4.21
C SER A 92 29.32 73.38 4.73
N VAL A 93 30.23 73.21 5.69
CA VAL A 93 30.57 71.89 6.27
C VAL A 93 30.11 71.83 7.72
N ASP A 94 29.76 70.63 8.19
CA ASP A 94 29.13 70.44 9.51
C ASP A 94 29.99 70.95 10.68
N THR A 95 31.31 70.90 10.56
CA THR A 95 32.24 71.38 11.58
C THR A 95 32.55 72.88 11.48
N ALA A 96 32.15 73.53 10.39
CA ALA A 96 32.41 74.94 10.13
C ALA A 96 31.28 75.58 9.30
N CYS A 97 30.10 75.69 9.90
CA CYS A 97 28.89 76.19 9.27
C CYS A 97 28.65 77.67 9.59
N GLY A 98 28.37 78.50 8.57
CA GLY A 98 28.08 79.92 8.75
C GLY A 98 28.32 80.72 7.48
N LYS A 99 28.00 82.02 7.49
CA LYS A 99 28.18 82.90 6.32
C LYS A 99 28.51 84.33 6.73
N GLY A 100 29.05 85.11 5.80
CA GLY A 100 29.30 86.54 5.95
C GLY A 100 30.39 86.88 6.97
N GLY A 101 31.38 86.01 7.16
CA GLY A 101 32.50 86.24 8.09
C GLY A 101 32.12 86.18 9.57
N ALA A 102 30.96 85.61 9.92
CA ALA A 102 30.62 85.28 11.31
C ALA A 102 31.48 84.10 11.82
N GLN A 103 31.55 83.88 13.15
CA GLN A 103 32.23 82.70 13.67
C GLN A 103 31.54 81.40 13.21
N CYS A 104 32.35 80.43 12.79
CA CYS A 104 31.86 79.13 12.36
C CYS A 104 31.20 78.35 13.50
N ALA A 105 29.99 77.84 13.27
CA ALA A 105 29.32 76.91 14.16
C ALA A 105 29.66 75.46 13.80
N ASN A 106 29.90 74.63 14.81
CA ASN A 106 30.03 73.18 14.62
C ASN A 106 28.67 72.50 14.87
N CYS A 107 27.95 72.22 13.80
CA CYS A 107 26.62 71.60 13.83
C CYS A 107 26.65 70.17 14.39
N THR A 108 27.79 69.48 14.35
CA THR A 108 27.91 68.13 14.92
C THR A 108 27.73 68.11 16.45
N LEU A 109 28.00 69.23 17.13
CA LEU A 109 27.80 69.36 18.58
C LEU A 109 26.32 69.42 18.98
N VAL A 110 25.42 69.71 18.03
CA VAL A 110 23.97 69.76 18.24
C VAL A 110 23.23 68.70 17.41
N SER A 111 23.93 67.64 16.99
CA SER A 111 23.40 66.56 16.14
C SER A 111 22.69 67.09 14.88
N GLY A 112 23.18 68.20 14.33
CA GLY A 112 22.64 68.83 13.13
C GLY A 112 23.63 68.75 11.97
N SER A 113 23.14 69.07 10.77
CA SER A 113 23.97 69.24 9.57
C SER A 113 23.91 70.68 9.09
N CYS A 114 24.99 71.13 8.46
CA CYS A 114 25.07 72.45 7.86
C CYS A 114 24.27 72.45 6.56
N SER A 115 23.12 73.12 6.56
CA SER A 115 22.32 73.31 5.35
C SER A 115 22.00 74.79 5.18
N SER A 116 22.31 75.31 3.99
CA SER A 116 22.17 76.74 3.66
C SER A 116 22.93 77.67 4.63
N ASN A 117 24.07 77.20 5.14
CA ASN A 117 24.94 77.91 6.10
C ASN A 117 24.29 78.15 7.48
N TYR A 118 23.32 77.30 7.85
CA TYR A 118 22.76 77.22 9.20
C TYR A 118 22.78 75.77 9.70
N CYS A 119 22.97 75.59 11.00
CA CYS A 119 22.79 74.27 11.63
C CYS A 119 21.29 73.98 11.75
N LEU A 120 20.79 73.03 10.97
CA LEU A 120 19.44 72.49 11.14
C LEU A 120 19.52 71.29 12.07
N GLY A 121 18.70 71.28 13.13
CA GLY A 121 18.59 70.12 14.02
C GLY A 121 18.04 68.92 13.25
N CYS A 122 18.64 67.74 13.46
CA CYS A 122 18.16 66.52 12.81
C CYS A 122 16.82 66.10 13.44
N SER A 123 15.79 65.87 12.60
CA SER A 123 14.51 65.31 13.06
C SER A 123 14.56 63.78 12.94
N PRO A 124 14.55 63.03 14.06
CA PRO A 124 14.57 61.58 14.01
C PRO A 124 13.31 61.04 13.34
N SER A 125 13.47 60.07 12.45
CA SER A 125 12.34 59.39 11.78
C SER A 125 12.42 57.89 11.97
N CYS A 126 11.45 57.38 12.73
CA CYS A 126 11.30 55.97 13.09
C CYS A 126 10.04 55.33 12.49
N SER A 127 9.18 56.11 11.84
CA SER A 127 7.94 55.61 11.23
C SER A 127 8.25 54.57 10.15
N GLY A 128 7.78 53.33 10.36
CA GLY A 128 7.95 52.22 9.42
C GLY A 128 9.33 51.53 9.46
N LYS A 129 10.21 51.92 10.38
CA LYS A 129 11.48 51.21 10.62
C LYS A 129 11.32 50.17 11.74
N ASN A 130 12.16 49.14 11.73
CA ASN A 130 12.23 48.17 12.83
C ASN A 130 12.80 48.83 14.09
N CYS A 131 12.26 48.49 15.26
CA CYS A 131 12.82 48.95 16.53
C CYS A 131 14.29 48.47 16.67
N GLY A 132 15.17 49.35 17.17
CA GLY A 132 16.62 49.18 17.18
C GLY A 132 17.35 49.74 15.95
N SER A 133 16.64 50.09 14.87
CA SER A 133 17.24 50.73 13.69
C SER A 133 17.65 52.18 13.97
N SER A 134 18.59 52.72 13.20
CA SER A 134 18.98 54.13 13.33
C SER A 134 17.83 55.08 12.96
N ASP A 135 17.65 56.11 13.78
CA ASP A 135 16.67 57.18 13.56
C ASP A 135 17.11 58.22 12.50
N GLY A 136 18.35 58.10 12.00
CA GLY A 136 18.97 59.04 11.05
C GLY A 136 19.69 60.23 11.71
N CYS A 137 19.68 60.33 13.03
CA CYS A 137 20.20 61.45 13.82
C CYS A 137 21.18 61.01 14.93
N GLY A 138 21.75 59.81 14.79
CA GLY A 138 22.67 59.23 15.77
C GLY A 138 21.99 58.50 16.94
N GLY A 139 20.65 58.44 16.96
CA GLY A 139 19.87 57.64 17.91
C GLY A 139 19.37 56.32 17.29
N THR A 140 18.71 55.51 18.12
CA THR A 140 18.02 54.27 17.71
C THR A 140 16.53 54.37 18.01
N CYS A 141 15.71 53.79 17.14
CA CYS A 141 14.26 53.76 17.30
C CYS A 141 13.86 52.82 18.44
N THR A 142 13.17 53.35 19.45
CA THR A 142 12.70 52.59 20.62
C THR A 142 11.19 52.41 20.60
N ASP A 143 10.68 51.44 21.35
CA ASP A 143 9.24 51.20 21.50
C ASP A 143 8.51 52.49 21.89
N GLY A 144 7.52 52.89 21.09
CA GLY A 144 6.76 54.14 21.24
C GLY A 144 7.15 55.27 20.28
N SER A 145 8.26 55.15 19.53
CA SER A 145 8.70 56.14 18.53
C SER A 145 8.07 55.97 17.13
N GLY A 146 7.08 55.08 17.00
CA GLY A 146 6.47 54.70 15.70
C GLY A 146 7.24 53.62 14.93
N CYS A 147 8.23 53.00 15.56
CA CYS A 147 8.90 51.80 15.03
C CYS A 147 8.00 50.56 15.16
N CYS A 148 8.26 49.58 14.31
CA CYS A 148 7.52 48.33 14.26
C CYS A 148 8.34 47.19 14.88
N THR A 149 7.66 46.33 15.64
CA THR A 149 8.24 45.12 16.24
C THR A 149 7.68 43.89 15.53
N PRO A 150 8.51 43.12 14.80
CA PRO A 150 8.07 41.94 14.07
C PRO A 150 7.41 40.92 14.99
N ALA A 151 6.21 40.47 14.65
CA ALA A 151 5.47 39.47 15.42
C ALA A 151 5.16 38.24 14.57
N CYS A 152 5.94 37.18 14.77
CA CYS A 152 5.81 35.91 14.04
C CYS A 152 5.31 34.74 14.90
N SER A 153 5.25 34.91 16.22
CA SER A 153 4.75 33.89 17.13
C SER A 153 3.28 33.56 16.81
N GLY A 154 3.00 32.29 16.53
CA GLY A 154 1.65 31.79 16.22
C GLY A 154 1.18 32.08 14.79
N LYS A 155 1.98 32.72 13.93
CA LYS A 155 1.68 32.90 12.51
C LYS A 155 2.26 31.77 11.66
N LEU A 156 1.68 31.52 10.49
CA LEU A 156 2.26 30.61 9.50
C LEU A 156 3.58 31.17 8.95
N CYS A 157 4.55 30.31 8.69
CA CYS A 157 5.77 30.74 8.01
C CYS A 157 5.44 31.27 6.60
N GLY A 158 6.04 32.40 6.23
CA GLY A 158 5.72 33.18 5.03
C GLY A 158 4.67 34.27 5.23
N ALA A 159 3.94 34.30 6.35
CA ALA A 159 3.02 35.39 6.68
C ALA A 159 3.79 36.68 6.98
N SER A 160 3.13 37.84 6.79
CA SER A 160 3.73 39.13 7.15
C SER A 160 3.99 39.23 8.65
N ASP A 161 5.17 39.74 9.00
CA ASP A 161 5.57 40.00 10.38
C ASP A 161 4.95 41.28 10.97
N GLY A 162 4.23 42.05 10.15
CA GLY A 162 3.62 43.34 10.52
C GLY A 162 4.51 44.56 10.25
N CYS A 163 5.76 44.37 9.83
CA CYS A 163 6.79 45.40 9.64
C CYS A 163 7.38 45.42 8.23
N GLY A 164 6.62 44.91 7.24
CA GLY A 164 7.08 44.80 5.86
C GLY A 164 7.97 43.59 5.56
N GLY A 165 8.27 42.76 6.57
CA GLY A 165 8.97 41.49 6.43
C GLY A 165 8.02 40.29 6.39
N SER A 166 8.61 39.09 6.24
CA SER A 166 7.91 37.80 6.23
C SER A 166 8.49 36.88 7.30
N CYS A 167 7.65 36.10 7.96
CA CYS A 167 8.08 35.18 9.01
C CYS A 167 8.83 33.97 8.42
N ALA A 168 10.12 33.85 8.73
CA ALA A 168 10.96 32.73 8.29
C ALA A 168 11.02 31.62 9.34
N SER A 169 11.31 30.38 8.92
CA SER A 169 11.53 29.24 9.83
C SER A 169 12.54 29.60 10.93
N GLY A 170 12.15 29.36 12.20
CA GLY A 170 12.95 29.73 13.38
C GLY A 170 12.53 31.05 14.06
N SER A 171 11.70 31.87 13.44
CA SER A 171 11.16 33.12 14.03
C SER A 171 9.96 32.92 14.98
N GLY A 172 9.67 31.67 15.38
CA GLY A 172 8.47 31.30 16.13
C GLY A 172 7.22 31.12 15.27
N CYS A 173 7.35 31.16 13.93
CA CYS A 173 6.29 30.80 13.01
C CYS A 173 6.08 29.28 12.94
N CYS A 174 4.87 28.89 12.56
CA CYS A 174 4.47 27.50 12.47
C CYS A 174 4.45 27.02 11.02
N THR A 175 5.00 25.82 10.78
CA THR A 175 4.94 25.13 9.49
C THR A 175 3.99 23.94 9.61
N PRO A 176 2.84 23.94 8.92
CA PRO A 176 1.87 22.87 9.03
C PRO A 176 2.43 21.59 8.43
N SER A 177 2.25 20.47 9.14
CA SER A 177 2.68 19.14 8.68
C SER A 177 1.59 18.12 8.89
N CYS A 178 1.23 17.46 7.77
CA CYS A 178 0.20 16.44 7.70
C CYS A 178 0.75 15.07 7.29
N ALA A 179 2.04 14.97 6.98
CA ALA A 179 2.69 13.72 6.63
C ALA A 179 2.59 12.72 7.79
N GLY A 180 2.02 11.54 7.51
CA GLY A 180 1.85 10.47 8.49
C GLY A 180 0.75 10.71 9.53
N LYS A 181 -0.02 11.79 9.42
CA LYS A 181 -1.21 12.03 10.25
C LYS A 181 -2.48 11.57 9.54
N THR A 182 -3.50 11.22 10.30
CA THR A 182 -4.84 10.95 9.74
C THR A 182 -5.49 12.22 9.24
N CYS A 183 -6.22 12.15 8.13
CA CYS A 183 -6.97 13.29 7.64
C CYS A 183 -8.04 13.73 8.68
N GLY A 184 -8.17 15.03 8.89
CA GLY A 184 -8.95 15.65 9.96
C GLY A 184 -8.15 15.98 11.23
N SER A 185 -6.95 15.43 11.40
CA SER A 185 -6.07 15.78 12.53
C SER A 185 -5.51 17.20 12.41
N GLY A 186 -5.09 17.76 13.55
CA GLY A 186 -4.43 19.07 13.59
C GLY A 186 -3.09 19.07 12.83
N ASP A 187 -2.87 20.08 12.01
CA ASP A 187 -1.63 20.26 11.24
C ASP A 187 -0.44 20.74 12.11
N GLY A 188 -0.71 21.08 13.37
CA GLY A 188 0.26 21.62 14.33
C GLY A 188 0.27 23.15 14.41
N CYS A 189 -0.51 23.82 13.56
CA CYS A 189 -0.56 25.28 13.40
C CYS A 189 -1.98 25.86 13.53
N GLY A 190 -2.89 25.13 14.19
CA GLY A 190 -4.28 25.54 14.37
C GLY A 190 -5.19 25.21 13.18
N GLY A 191 -4.67 24.61 12.11
CA GLY A 191 -5.44 24.08 10.99
C GLY A 191 -5.66 22.57 11.08
N THR A 192 -6.37 22.01 10.09
CA THR A 192 -6.67 20.57 9.98
C THR A 192 -6.17 20.00 8.66
N CYS A 193 -5.67 18.76 8.69
CA CYS A 193 -5.18 18.06 7.52
C CYS A 193 -6.32 17.61 6.59
N GLY A 194 -6.41 18.21 5.40
CA GLY A 194 -7.38 17.83 4.37
C GLY A 194 -6.82 16.83 3.34
N SER A 195 -7.70 16.20 2.56
CA SER A 195 -7.32 15.29 1.48
C SER A 195 -6.31 15.94 0.52
N GLY A 196 -5.22 15.23 0.20
CA GLY A 196 -4.14 15.73 -0.68
C GLY A 196 -2.98 16.45 0.04
N SER A 197 -3.08 16.68 1.36
CA SER A 197 -2.00 17.29 2.16
C SER A 197 -0.90 16.32 2.62
N GLY A 198 -0.90 15.07 2.12
CA GLY A 198 -0.03 13.99 2.61
C GLY A 198 -0.56 13.28 3.87
N CYS A 199 -1.78 13.61 4.30
CA CYS A 199 -2.49 12.84 5.34
C CYS A 199 -2.95 11.49 4.80
N CYS A 200 -2.99 10.49 5.68
CA CYS A 200 -3.46 9.16 5.36
C CYS A 200 -4.96 9.05 5.69
N THR A 201 -5.69 8.24 4.92
CA THR A 201 -7.08 7.88 5.23
C THR A 201 -7.10 6.40 5.60
N PRO A 202 -7.48 6.04 6.84
CA PRO A 202 -7.49 4.65 7.26
C PRO A 202 -8.53 3.87 6.46
N SER A 203 -8.16 2.68 6.00
CA SER A 203 -9.05 1.78 5.26
C SER A 203 -9.02 0.40 5.89
N CYS A 204 -10.21 -0.02 6.31
CA CYS A 204 -10.48 -1.30 6.95
C CYS A 204 -11.48 -2.16 6.18
N GLN A 205 -11.93 -1.73 5.00
CA GLN A 205 -12.75 -2.56 4.12
C GLN A 205 -11.95 -3.82 3.73
N ASN A 206 -12.59 -4.99 3.85
CA ASN A 206 -12.01 -6.31 3.51
C ASN A 206 -10.68 -6.59 4.22
N LYS A 207 -10.54 -6.10 5.45
CA LYS A 207 -9.43 -6.46 6.33
C LYS A 207 -9.95 -7.19 7.56
N ILE A 208 -9.13 -8.09 8.08
CA ILE A 208 -9.40 -8.74 9.36
C ILE A 208 -9.20 -7.71 10.49
N CYS A 209 -10.12 -7.69 11.46
CA CYS A 209 -9.97 -6.82 12.61
C CYS A 209 -8.68 -7.15 13.38
N GLY A 210 -7.90 -6.11 13.69
CA GLY A 210 -6.54 -6.21 14.24
C GLY A 210 -5.43 -5.89 13.23
N GLU A 211 -5.72 -5.94 11.92
CA GLU A 211 -4.75 -5.57 10.89
C GLU A 211 -4.50 -4.07 10.80
N ALA A 212 -3.36 -3.69 10.20
CA ALA A 212 -3.00 -2.30 10.00
C ALA A 212 -3.99 -1.58 9.07
N ASP A 213 -4.47 -0.41 9.49
CA ASP A 213 -5.40 0.43 8.73
C ASP A 213 -4.73 1.22 7.58
N GLY A 214 -3.42 1.11 7.43
CA GLY A 214 -2.61 1.87 6.48
C GLY A 214 -2.20 3.26 6.96
N CYS A 215 -2.50 3.58 8.23
CA CYS A 215 -2.33 4.88 8.87
C CYS A 215 -1.58 4.81 10.21
N GLY A 216 -0.92 3.68 10.49
CA GLY A 216 -0.25 3.43 11.78
C GLY A 216 -1.20 3.02 12.91
N GLY A 217 -2.50 2.87 12.62
CA GLY A 217 -3.48 2.27 13.51
C GLY A 217 -3.81 0.83 13.11
N SER A 218 -4.74 0.22 13.84
CA SER A 218 -5.30 -1.09 13.51
C SER A 218 -6.82 -1.03 13.39
N CYS A 219 -7.37 -1.91 12.56
CA CYS A 219 -8.79 -2.00 12.30
C CYS A 219 -9.52 -2.60 13.52
N ALA A 220 -10.30 -1.77 14.21
CA ALA A 220 -11.12 -2.21 15.35
C ALA A 220 -12.49 -2.70 14.89
N ALA A 221 -13.11 -3.60 15.67
CA ALA A 221 -14.48 -4.06 15.41
C ALA A 221 -15.44 -2.85 15.28
N GLY A 222 -16.23 -2.83 14.20
CA GLY A 222 -17.11 -1.70 13.85
C GLY A 222 -16.50 -0.69 12.87
N SER A 223 -15.23 -0.82 12.49
CA SER A 223 -14.55 0.04 11.50
C SER A 223 -14.78 -0.40 10.04
N GLY A 224 -15.67 -1.37 9.80
CA GLY A 224 -15.85 -2.04 8.51
C GLY A 224 -14.89 -3.20 8.25
N CYS A 225 -14.00 -3.52 9.20
CA CYS A 225 -13.29 -4.80 9.22
C CYS A 225 -14.24 -5.92 9.65
N CYS A 226 -14.02 -7.14 9.16
CA CYS A 226 -14.71 -8.30 9.72
C CYS A 226 -13.85 -9.00 10.77
N VAL A 227 -14.56 -9.68 11.66
CA VAL A 227 -13.95 -10.65 12.56
C VAL A 227 -13.88 -11.94 11.77
N LYS A 228 -12.68 -12.53 11.66
CA LYS A 228 -12.52 -13.82 10.98
C LYS A 228 -13.49 -14.84 11.60
N GLN A 229 -14.53 -15.19 10.86
CA GLN A 229 -15.45 -16.25 11.23
C GLN A 229 -15.16 -17.48 10.38
N THR A 230 -15.62 -18.62 10.88
CA THR A 230 -15.81 -19.79 10.04
C THR A 230 -16.83 -19.38 8.98
N GLU A 231 -16.39 -19.33 7.73
CA GLU A 231 -17.22 -19.16 6.53
C GLU A 231 -18.53 -19.98 6.63
N VAL A 232 -19.59 -19.49 6.02
CA VAL A 232 -20.90 -20.12 6.04
C VAL A 232 -21.55 -19.78 4.71
N LEU A 233 -22.28 -20.71 4.10
CA LEU A 233 -22.94 -20.50 2.80
C LEU A 233 -24.12 -19.50 2.89
N ASP A 234 -23.80 -18.23 3.09
CA ASP A 234 -24.75 -17.14 3.26
C ASP A 234 -24.52 -15.99 2.24
N GLY A 235 -23.57 -16.19 1.32
CA GLY A 235 -23.24 -15.25 0.26
C GLY A 235 -22.40 -14.07 0.75
N LYS A 236 -21.70 -14.24 1.87
CA LYS A 236 -20.79 -13.24 2.43
C LYS A 236 -19.39 -13.83 2.62
N ASP A 237 -18.42 -12.95 2.54
CA ASP A 237 -17.04 -13.18 2.97
C ASP A 237 -17.00 -13.03 4.51
N ASN A 238 -17.29 -14.10 5.23
CA ASN A 238 -17.31 -14.13 6.69
C ASN A 238 -15.89 -14.07 7.30
N ASP A 239 -14.85 -14.37 6.53
CA ASP A 239 -13.46 -14.48 6.99
C ASP A 239 -12.53 -13.38 6.45
N CYS A 240 -13.04 -12.57 5.51
CA CYS A 240 -12.43 -11.41 4.85
C CYS A 240 -11.18 -11.69 4.04
N ASP A 241 -11.03 -12.87 3.45
CA ASP A 241 -9.92 -13.12 2.54
C ASP A 241 -10.18 -12.62 1.10
N GLY A 242 -11.40 -12.14 0.83
CA GLY A 242 -11.84 -11.60 -0.46
C GLY A 242 -12.47 -12.63 -1.39
N GLU A 243 -12.57 -13.88 -0.97
CA GLU A 243 -13.45 -14.88 -1.57
C GLU A 243 -14.82 -14.86 -0.84
N ILE A 244 -15.84 -15.52 -1.38
CA ILE A 244 -17.17 -15.57 -0.75
C ILE A 244 -17.53 -17.04 -0.65
N ASP A 245 -17.89 -17.49 0.56
CA ASP A 245 -18.27 -18.87 0.88
C ASP A 245 -17.15 -19.90 0.55
N GLU A 246 -15.87 -19.53 0.66
CA GLU A 246 -14.72 -20.40 0.44
C GLU A 246 -14.47 -21.35 1.61
N GLY A 247 -14.02 -22.59 1.35
CA GLY A 247 -13.89 -23.62 2.38
C GLY A 247 -15.09 -24.57 2.54
N TYR A 248 -16.21 -24.31 1.85
CA TYR A 248 -17.49 -25.00 2.02
C TYR A 248 -17.93 -25.59 0.68
N TRP A 249 -17.47 -26.80 0.33
CA TRP A 249 -17.55 -27.26 -1.06
C TRP A 249 -18.57 -28.36 -1.31
N ALA A 250 -18.80 -29.22 -0.31
CA ALA A 250 -19.67 -30.38 -0.45
C ALA A 250 -20.52 -30.62 0.81
N ASN A 251 -21.78 -30.99 0.59
CA ASN A 251 -22.68 -31.47 1.64
C ASN A 251 -23.29 -32.82 1.21
N ALA A 252 -23.11 -33.87 2.01
CA ALA A 252 -23.68 -35.17 1.74
C ALA A 252 -25.12 -35.26 2.25
N HIS A 253 -26.07 -35.40 1.31
CA HIS A 253 -27.48 -35.55 1.62
C HIS A 253 -27.91 -37.00 1.45
N THR A 254 -28.53 -37.59 2.48
CA THR A 254 -29.29 -38.85 2.34
C THR A 254 -30.70 -38.54 1.83
N VAL A 255 -31.02 -39.01 0.63
CA VAL A 255 -32.24 -38.66 -0.10
C VAL A 255 -32.98 -39.92 -0.52
N SER A 256 -34.31 -39.93 -0.35
CA SER A 256 -35.11 -41.08 -0.79
C SER A 256 -35.15 -41.21 -2.32
N TYR A 257 -35.29 -42.44 -2.82
CA TYR A 257 -35.53 -42.63 -4.27
C TYR A 257 -36.80 -41.95 -4.74
N ALA A 258 -37.85 -41.85 -3.91
CA ALA A 258 -39.06 -41.12 -4.28
C ALA A 258 -38.77 -39.64 -4.60
N THR A 259 -37.90 -39.01 -3.81
CA THR A 259 -37.43 -37.64 -4.06
C THR A 259 -36.60 -37.57 -5.34
N LEU A 260 -35.64 -38.47 -5.55
CA LEU A 260 -34.82 -38.47 -6.77
C LEU A 260 -35.62 -38.79 -8.04
N THR A 261 -36.60 -39.70 -7.96
CA THR A 261 -37.54 -40.01 -9.05
C THR A 261 -38.37 -38.78 -9.43
N ALA A 262 -38.71 -37.91 -8.47
CA ALA A 262 -39.42 -36.67 -8.75
C ALA A 262 -38.57 -35.67 -9.56
N GLU A 263 -37.24 -35.70 -9.40
CA GLU A 263 -36.31 -34.84 -10.16
C GLU A 263 -35.91 -35.47 -11.52
N HIS A 264 -35.90 -36.80 -11.60
CA HIS A 264 -35.75 -37.55 -12.85
C HIS A 264 -36.54 -38.88 -12.80
N PRO A 265 -37.62 -39.06 -13.59
CA PRO A 265 -38.53 -40.21 -13.47
C PRO A 265 -37.86 -41.59 -13.62
N SER A 266 -36.79 -41.67 -14.41
CA SER A 266 -36.02 -42.92 -14.58
C SER A 266 -35.02 -43.20 -13.46
N CYS A 267 -34.81 -42.28 -12.50
CA CYS A 267 -33.94 -42.53 -11.36
C CYS A 267 -34.69 -43.32 -10.28
N THR A 268 -34.42 -44.61 -10.23
CA THR A 268 -35.00 -45.59 -9.30
C THR A 268 -33.90 -46.33 -8.55
N GLN A 269 -34.24 -47.14 -7.56
CA GLN A 269 -33.29 -47.99 -6.85
C GLN A 269 -32.51 -48.91 -7.81
N SER A 270 -33.18 -49.52 -8.80
CA SER A 270 -32.52 -50.39 -9.79
C SER A 270 -31.58 -49.66 -10.73
N SER A 271 -31.75 -48.34 -10.88
CA SER A 271 -30.91 -47.49 -11.74
C SER A 271 -30.07 -46.50 -10.92
N ALA A 272 -29.85 -46.78 -9.63
CA ALA A 272 -29.07 -45.94 -8.72
C ALA A 272 -27.71 -45.55 -9.31
N HIS A 273 -27.15 -46.45 -10.12
CA HIS A 273 -25.88 -46.31 -10.79
C HIS A 273 -26.07 -46.01 -12.29
N SER A 274 -26.92 -45.05 -12.63
CA SER A 274 -27.10 -44.59 -14.00
C SER A 274 -26.91 -43.07 -14.11
N ASP A 275 -26.71 -42.62 -15.34
CA ASP A 275 -26.79 -41.21 -15.74
C ASP A 275 -28.09 -40.53 -15.30
N ASN A 276 -29.23 -41.22 -15.35
CA ASN A 276 -30.51 -40.68 -14.85
C ASN A 276 -30.44 -40.24 -13.38
N CYS A 277 -29.75 -40.99 -12.53
CA CYS A 277 -29.63 -40.65 -11.12
C CYS A 277 -28.57 -39.57 -10.86
N MET A 278 -27.55 -39.44 -11.72
CA MET A 278 -26.67 -38.27 -11.71
C MET A 278 -27.45 -36.98 -12.01
N ALA A 279 -28.33 -37.01 -13.01
CA ALA A 279 -29.20 -35.88 -13.34
C ALA A 279 -30.19 -35.57 -12.23
N ALA A 280 -30.76 -36.59 -11.59
CA ALA A 280 -31.61 -36.40 -10.41
C ALA A 280 -30.86 -35.71 -9.27
N ALA A 281 -29.63 -36.16 -8.95
CA ALA A 281 -28.81 -35.58 -7.90
C ALA A 281 -28.46 -34.11 -8.20
N HIS A 282 -28.07 -33.80 -9.43
CA HIS A 282 -27.80 -32.43 -9.88
C HIS A 282 -29.01 -31.51 -9.68
N ARG A 283 -30.18 -31.90 -10.21
CA ARG A 283 -31.41 -31.12 -10.10
C ARG A 283 -31.88 -30.95 -8.67
N TYR A 284 -31.83 -32.03 -7.88
CA TYR A 284 -32.14 -31.99 -6.45
C TYR A 284 -31.29 -30.94 -5.74
N CYS A 285 -29.97 -30.99 -5.90
CA CYS A 285 -29.04 -30.08 -5.24
C CYS A 285 -29.21 -28.63 -5.72
N THR A 286 -29.41 -28.40 -7.01
CA THR A 286 -29.71 -27.06 -7.54
C THR A 286 -30.98 -26.48 -6.93
N LYS A 287 -32.01 -27.29 -6.71
CA LYS A 287 -33.25 -26.88 -6.04
C LYS A 287 -33.07 -26.63 -4.54
N GLN A 288 -32.06 -27.22 -3.90
CA GLN A 288 -31.65 -26.88 -2.53
C GLN A 288 -30.80 -25.60 -2.44
N GLY A 289 -30.48 -24.95 -3.56
CA GLY A 289 -29.69 -23.71 -3.59
C GLY A 289 -28.21 -23.89 -3.91
N PHE A 290 -27.73 -25.13 -4.06
CA PHE A 290 -26.36 -25.42 -4.47
C PHE A 290 -26.14 -25.18 -5.96
N LYS A 291 -24.90 -25.04 -6.41
CA LYS A 291 -24.61 -24.82 -7.84
C LYS A 291 -24.75 -26.08 -8.67
N SER A 292 -24.47 -27.24 -8.07
CA SER A 292 -24.61 -28.55 -8.72
C SER A 292 -24.72 -29.68 -7.69
N GLY A 293 -24.81 -30.92 -8.17
CA GLY A 293 -24.78 -32.12 -7.35
C GLY A 293 -24.24 -33.32 -8.11
N ILE A 294 -23.61 -34.25 -7.40
CA ILE A 294 -23.10 -35.52 -7.94
C ILE A 294 -23.57 -36.69 -7.07
N GLY A 295 -23.72 -37.86 -7.67
CA GLY A 295 -24.15 -39.08 -6.97
C GLY A 295 -25.31 -39.79 -7.68
N PRO A 296 -25.83 -40.88 -7.13
CA PRO A 296 -25.51 -41.50 -5.85
C PRO A 296 -24.05 -41.93 -5.67
N VAL A 297 -23.45 -41.65 -4.52
CA VAL A 297 -22.11 -42.13 -4.13
C VAL A 297 -22.16 -43.33 -3.17
N GLU A 298 -23.25 -43.47 -2.44
CA GLU A 298 -23.62 -44.65 -1.67
C GLU A 298 -25.15 -44.81 -1.76
N PHE A 299 -25.67 -46.03 -1.71
CA PHE A 299 -27.11 -46.23 -1.78
C PHE A 299 -27.58 -47.53 -1.11
N GLY A 300 -28.78 -47.45 -0.52
CA GLY A 300 -29.49 -48.53 0.13
C GLY A 300 -30.74 -48.95 -0.63
N PRO A 301 -31.66 -49.67 0.03
CA PRO A 301 -32.91 -50.12 -0.60
C PRO A 301 -33.93 -48.99 -0.82
N SER A 302 -33.90 -47.94 0.00
CA SER A 302 -34.89 -46.84 -0.02
C SER A 302 -34.30 -45.46 -0.27
N ASP A 303 -33.00 -45.29 -0.06
CA ASP A 303 -32.29 -44.02 -0.09
C ASP A 303 -30.95 -44.11 -0.80
N ALA A 304 -30.42 -42.94 -1.11
CA ALA A 304 -29.14 -42.72 -1.74
C ALA A 304 -28.46 -41.50 -1.13
N VAL A 305 -27.14 -41.55 -1.03
CA VAL A 305 -26.31 -40.41 -0.66
C VAL A 305 -25.92 -39.65 -1.93
N VAL A 306 -26.31 -38.39 -2.01
CA VAL A 306 -25.89 -37.44 -3.06
C VAL A 306 -25.03 -36.36 -2.43
N ILE A 307 -24.16 -35.74 -3.22
CA ILE A 307 -23.26 -34.69 -2.77
C ILE A 307 -23.68 -33.39 -3.45
N CYS A 308 -24.14 -32.42 -2.69
CA CYS A 308 -24.49 -31.10 -3.18
C CYS A 308 -23.28 -30.16 -3.09
N LEU A 309 -23.00 -29.45 -4.19
CA LEU A 309 -21.74 -28.72 -4.39
C LEU A 309 -21.99 -27.21 -4.44
N ALA A 310 -21.41 -26.47 -3.50
CA ALA A 310 -21.64 -25.03 -3.33
C ALA A 310 -20.71 -24.17 -4.20
N ASP A 311 -19.41 -24.47 -4.28
CA ASP A 311 -18.47 -23.83 -5.22
C ASP A 311 -18.13 -24.76 -6.40
N ALA A 312 -19.15 -25.02 -7.21
CA ALA A 312 -19.03 -25.82 -8.42
C ALA A 312 -19.50 -25.03 -9.64
N LYS A 313 -18.80 -25.19 -10.77
CA LYS A 313 -19.26 -24.66 -12.04
C LYS A 313 -19.59 -25.76 -13.02
N THR A 314 -20.82 -25.72 -13.52
CA THR A 314 -21.30 -26.62 -14.56
C THR A 314 -21.02 -26.03 -15.95
N PHE A 315 -20.39 -26.81 -16.82
CA PHE A 315 -20.06 -26.42 -18.19
C PHE A 315 -20.76 -27.32 -19.21
N PRO A 316 -21.39 -26.76 -20.25
CA PRO A 316 -21.86 -27.53 -21.40
C PRO A 316 -20.68 -27.89 -22.33
N VAL A 317 -20.26 -29.16 -22.19
CA VAL A 317 -19.25 -29.97 -22.87
C VAL A 317 -19.59 -30.56 -24.24
N PRO A 318 -19.21 -30.06 -25.43
CA PRO A 318 -19.43 -30.86 -26.65
C PRO A 318 -18.74 -32.23 -26.52
N ILE A 319 -19.44 -33.32 -26.83
CA ILE A 319 -18.90 -34.67 -26.62
C ILE A 319 -17.60 -34.89 -27.39
N GLY A 320 -17.47 -34.33 -28.60
CA GLY A 320 -16.24 -34.38 -29.37
C GLY A 320 -15.03 -33.74 -28.67
N THR A 321 -15.25 -32.73 -27.82
CA THR A 321 -14.20 -32.15 -26.97
C THR A 321 -13.75 -33.12 -25.89
N LEU A 322 -14.68 -33.85 -25.26
CA LEU A 322 -14.34 -34.88 -24.27
C LEU A 322 -13.71 -36.12 -24.92
N THR A 323 -14.15 -36.49 -26.12
CA THR A 323 -13.51 -37.55 -26.93
C THR A 323 -12.06 -37.22 -27.26
N ALA A 324 -11.72 -35.95 -27.46
CA ALA A 324 -10.34 -35.53 -27.71
C ALA A 324 -9.42 -35.69 -26.47
N GLU A 325 -9.97 -35.65 -25.26
CA GLU A 325 -9.23 -35.92 -24.01
C GLU A 325 -9.02 -37.42 -23.75
N HIS A 326 -9.99 -38.24 -24.16
CA HIS A 326 -9.91 -39.70 -24.13
C HIS A 326 -10.81 -40.30 -25.22
N GLY A 327 -10.21 -40.98 -26.22
CA GLY A 327 -10.90 -41.44 -27.43
C GLY A 327 -12.09 -42.39 -27.20
N SER A 328 -12.13 -43.06 -26.05
CA SER A 328 -13.25 -43.94 -25.65
C SER A 328 -14.41 -43.24 -24.96
N CYS A 329 -14.32 -41.93 -24.67
CA CYS A 329 -15.45 -41.16 -24.19
C CYS A 329 -16.31 -40.71 -25.38
N THR A 330 -17.44 -41.38 -25.59
CA THR A 330 -18.38 -41.12 -26.69
C THR A 330 -19.79 -40.95 -26.14
N ALA A 331 -20.74 -40.59 -27.01
CA ALA A 331 -22.15 -40.44 -26.63
C ALA A 331 -22.80 -41.75 -26.13
N GLN A 332 -22.17 -42.91 -26.35
CA GLN A 332 -22.63 -44.21 -25.88
C GLN A 332 -21.98 -44.63 -24.56
N THR A 333 -20.93 -43.94 -24.13
CA THR A 333 -20.12 -44.29 -22.96
C THR A 333 -20.04 -43.13 -21.97
N PHE A 334 -21.01 -42.21 -22.00
CA PHE A 334 -21.10 -41.05 -21.10
C PHE A 334 -20.86 -41.41 -19.63
N PHE A 335 -21.46 -42.51 -19.18
CA PHE A 335 -21.32 -43.02 -17.83
C PHE A 335 -20.28 -44.13 -17.76
N SER A 336 -19.03 -43.78 -18.04
CA SER A 336 -17.89 -44.70 -17.98
C SER A 336 -16.67 -44.02 -17.37
N LEU A 337 -15.73 -44.85 -16.92
CA LEU A 337 -14.42 -44.39 -16.46
C LEU A 337 -13.71 -43.50 -17.49
N TRP A 338 -13.83 -43.82 -18.79
CA TRP A 338 -13.20 -43.05 -19.86
C TRP A 338 -13.71 -41.63 -19.93
N CYS A 339 -15.03 -41.44 -19.77
CA CYS A 339 -15.60 -40.09 -19.73
C CYS A 339 -15.25 -39.36 -18.43
N ASN A 340 -15.17 -40.06 -17.30
CA ASN A 340 -14.65 -39.45 -16.07
C ASN A 340 -13.20 -38.93 -16.26
N SER A 341 -12.32 -39.73 -16.86
CA SER A 341 -10.96 -39.31 -17.23
C SER A 341 -10.94 -38.11 -18.16
N SER A 342 -11.78 -38.11 -19.21
CA SER A 342 -11.90 -36.96 -20.09
C SER A 342 -12.31 -35.69 -19.36
N ILE A 343 -13.31 -35.79 -18.47
CA ILE A 343 -13.83 -34.65 -17.71
C ILE A 343 -12.79 -34.12 -16.74
N HIS A 344 -12.11 -35.01 -16.01
CA HIS A 344 -11.02 -34.67 -15.11
C HIS A 344 -9.93 -33.86 -15.83
N ARG A 345 -9.42 -34.39 -16.95
CA ARG A 345 -8.37 -33.74 -17.75
C ARG A 345 -8.83 -32.42 -18.35
N TRP A 346 -10.05 -32.38 -18.89
CA TRP A 346 -10.60 -31.17 -19.48
C TRP A 346 -10.76 -30.04 -18.44
N CYS A 347 -11.32 -30.36 -17.28
CA CYS A 347 -11.48 -29.42 -16.18
C CYS A 347 -10.13 -28.95 -15.64
N GLY A 348 -9.14 -29.83 -15.49
CA GLY A 348 -7.79 -29.47 -15.05
C GLY A 348 -7.03 -28.54 -16.01
N LYS A 349 -7.50 -28.39 -17.26
CA LYS A 349 -6.98 -27.40 -18.23
C LYS A 349 -7.70 -26.04 -18.14
N GLN A 350 -8.85 -25.97 -17.47
CA GLN A 350 -9.59 -24.72 -17.30
C GLN A 350 -8.93 -23.87 -16.20
N ALA A 351 -8.79 -22.58 -16.44
CA ALA A 351 -8.18 -21.67 -15.46
C ALA A 351 -8.95 -21.72 -14.13
N GLY A 352 -8.24 -22.02 -13.05
CA GLY A 352 -8.77 -22.05 -11.68
C GLY A 352 -9.39 -23.38 -11.23
N TYR A 353 -9.43 -24.43 -12.06
CA TYR A 353 -10.01 -25.73 -11.69
C TYR A 353 -8.94 -26.82 -11.58
N GLN A 354 -9.09 -27.71 -10.60
CA GLN A 354 -8.15 -28.80 -10.34
C GLN A 354 -8.63 -30.12 -10.95
N THR A 355 -9.94 -30.35 -11.01
CA THR A 355 -10.53 -31.62 -11.44
C THR A 355 -11.98 -31.42 -11.88
N GLY A 356 -12.66 -32.50 -12.29
CA GLY A 356 -14.08 -32.46 -12.59
C GLY A 356 -14.80 -33.80 -12.39
N ALA A 357 -16.12 -33.72 -12.33
CA ALA A 357 -17.04 -34.84 -12.21
C ALA A 357 -18.22 -34.69 -13.18
N GLY A 358 -18.78 -35.81 -13.63
CA GLY A 358 -19.94 -35.82 -14.51
C GLY A 358 -19.98 -37.05 -15.41
N PRO A 359 -20.82 -37.05 -16.45
CA PRO A 359 -21.84 -36.04 -16.74
C PRO A 359 -22.87 -35.92 -15.62
N VAL A 360 -23.28 -34.70 -15.30
CA VAL A 360 -24.42 -34.42 -14.42
C VAL A 360 -25.72 -34.26 -15.21
N GLU A 361 -25.64 -33.85 -16.47
CA GLU A 361 -26.72 -33.95 -17.44
C GLU A 361 -26.11 -34.21 -18.82
N HIS A 362 -26.86 -34.74 -19.79
CA HIS A 362 -26.36 -34.88 -21.16
C HIS A 362 -27.46 -34.91 -22.21
N SER A 363 -27.04 -34.71 -23.45
CA SER A 363 -27.79 -34.94 -24.68
C SER A 363 -26.92 -35.76 -25.64
N ALA A 364 -27.42 -36.04 -26.84
CA ALA A 364 -26.65 -36.77 -27.85
C ALA A 364 -25.32 -36.09 -28.25
N THR A 365 -25.16 -34.78 -28.04
CA THR A 365 -24.00 -34.01 -28.49
C THR A 365 -23.32 -33.18 -27.40
N VAL A 366 -23.96 -32.98 -26.25
CA VAL A 366 -23.46 -32.12 -25.16
C VAL A 366 -23.54 -32.84 -23.83
N SER A 367 -22.47 -32.77 -23.04
CA SER A 367 -22.33 -33.29 -21.69
C SER A 367 -22.20 -32.12 -20.71
N HIS A 368 -23.05 -32.03 -19.71
CA HIS A 368 -22.87 -31.06 -18.62
C HIS A 368 -21.92 -31.65 -17.59
N VAL A 369 -20.80 -30.99 -17.38
CA VAL A 369 -19.71 -31.46 -16.50
C VAL A 369 -19.50 -30.44 -15.40
N VAL A 370 -19.12 -30.89 -14.22
CA VAL A 370 -18.84 -30.04 -13.07
C VAL A 370 -17.35 -29.94 -12.88
N CYS A 371 -16.78 -28.74 -12.97
CA CYS A 371 -15.38 -28.52 -12.61
C CYS A 371 -15.29 -27.98 -11.17
N LEU A 372 -14.27 -28.47 -10.45
CA LEU A 372 -14.07 -28.22 -9.02
C LEU A 372 -12.71 -27.55 -8.79
N LYS A 373 -12.68 -26.51 -7.94
CA LYS A 373 -11.47 -25.73 -7.66
C LYS A 373 -10.73 -26.20 -6.41
N HIS A 374 -11.45 -26.58 -5.37
CA HIS A 374 -10.91 -26.83 -4.04
C HIS A 374 -11.10 -28.29 -3.65
N THR A 375 -10.33 -29.20 -4.27
CA THR A 375 -10.51 -30.63 -4.04
C THR A 375 -9.19 -31.35 -4.07
N LYS A 376 -9.00 -32.34 -3.20
CA LYS A 376 -7.78 -33.15 -3.24
C LYS A 376 -8.02 -34.40 -4.05
N THR A 377 -7.13 -34.64 -5.02
CA THR A 377 -7.10 -35.91 -5.75
C THR A 377 -6.09 -36.84 -5.07
N TYR A 378 -6.54 -38.03 -4.68
CA TYR A 378 -5.72 -39.06 -4.04
C TYR A 378 -5.51 -40.22 -5.01
N GLN A 379 -4.28 -40.72 -5.09
CA GLN A 379 -3.99 -42.00 -5.72
C GLN A 379 -4.10 -43.10 -4.65
N VAL A 380 -5.05 -44.02 -4.83
CA VAL A 380 -5.42 -45.01 -3.82
C VAL A 380 -5.46 -46.39 -4.44
N SER A 381 -4.80 -47.36 -3.79
CA SER A 381 -4.82 -48.74 -4.27
C SER A 381 -6.22 -49.35 -4.17
N PHE A 382 -6.57 -50.24 -5.09
CA PHE A 382 -7.85 -50.97 -5.00
C PHE A 382 -7.91 -51.88 -3.77
N ALA A 383 -6.77 -52.33 -3.22
CA ALA A 383 -6.73 -53.06 -1.96
C ALA A 383 -7.16 -52.19 -0.78
N THR A 384 -6.72 -50.92 -0.76
CA THR A 384 -7.18 -49.93 0.22
C THR A 384 -8.67 -49.63 0.03
N LEU A 385 -9.15 -49.40 -1.19
CA LEU A 385 -10.59 -49.17 -1.40
C LEU A 385 -11.44 -50.39 -1.01
N ALA A 386 -10.96 -51.61 -1.30
CA ALA A 386 -11.64 -52.85 -0.93
C ALA A 386 -11.79 -53.04 0.59
N SER A 387 -10.93 -52.42 1.42
CA SER A 387 -11.09 -52.46 2.88
C SER A 387 -12.25 -51.57 3.38
N HIS A 388 -12.66 -50.57 2.60
CA HIS A 388 -13.81 -49.71 2.90
C HIS A 388 -15.13 -50.25 2.32
N HIS A 389 -15.08 -51.02 1.23
CA HIS A 389 -16.22 -51.79 0.74
C HIS A 389 -15.77 -53.03 -0.04
N ALA A 390 -16.20 -54.21 0.44
CA ALA A 390 -15.95 -55.47 -0.25
C ALA A 390 -16.55 -55.44 -1.66
N GLY A 391 -15.79 -55.88 -2.66
CA GLY A 391 -16.22 -55.88 -4.07
C GLY A 391 -15.67 -54.71 -4.89
N CYS A 392 -15.05 -53.70 -4.28
CA CYS A 392 -14.27 -52.74 -5.06
C CYS A 392 -12.97 -53.38 -5.57
N SER A 393 -12.74 -53.33 -6.88
CA SER A 393 -11.55 -53.90 -7.52
C SER A 393 -11.23 -53.18 -8.83
N ALA A 394 -10.02 -53.36 -9.36
CA ALA A 394 -9.60 -52.73 -10.62
C ALA A 394 -10.50 -53.09 -11.82
N GLY A 395 -11.03 -54.31 -11.88
CA GLY A 395 -11.93 -54.75 -12.95
C GLY A 395 -13.38 -54.27 -12.79
N ALA A 396 -13.73 -53.77 -11.60
CA ALA A 396 -15.06 -53.24 -11.27
C ALA A 396 -14.92 -51.82 -10.70
N SER A 397 -13.96 -51.05 -11.21
CA SER A 397 -13.51 -49.77 -10.65
C SER A 397 -14.59 -48.70 -10.64
N PHE A 398 -15.51 -48.76 -11.60
CA PHE A 398 -16.67 -47.87 -11.68
C PHE A 398 -17.95 -48.51 -11.12
N SER A 399 -17.88 -49.64 -10.41
CA SER A 399 -19.08 -50.29 -9.86
C SER A 399 -19.68 -49.52 -8.67
N PRO A 400 -20.94 -49.80 -8.30
CA PRO A 400 -21.53 -49.34 -7.04
C PRO A 400 -20.65 -49.54 -5.80
N ALA A 401 -20.03 -50.72 -5.68
CA ALA A 401 -19.17 -51.06 -4.56
C ALA A 401 -17.94 -50.14 -4.49
N CYS A 402 -17.35 -49.78 -5.64
CA CYS A 402 -16.24 -48.83 -5.65
C CYS A 402 -16.67 -47.40 -5.34
N LYS A 403 -17.85 -46.95 -5.77
CA LYS A 403 -18.34 -45.62 -5.38
C LYS A 403 -18.52 -45.50 -3.87
N ALA A 404 -19.14 -46.51 -3.24
CA ALA A 404 -19.29 -46.56 -1.79
C ALA A 404 -17.93 -46.66 -1.07
N ALA A 405 -16.99 -47.46 -1.60
CA ALA A 405 -15.63 -47.52 -1.07
C ALA A 405 -14.93 -46.15 -1.10
N ILE A 406 -15.06 -45.40 -2.19
CA ILE A 406 -14.43 -44.10 -2.38
C ILE A 406 -15.04 -43.07 -1.43
N HIS A 407 -16.37 -43.01 -1.33
CA HIS A 407 -17.07 -42.17 -0.36
C HIS A 407 -16.54 -42.43 1.06
N ARG A 408 -16.57 -43.68 1.52
CA ARG A 408 -16.12 -44.07 2.86
C ARG A 408 -14.62 -43.85 3.10
N TYR A 409 -13.79 -44.07 2.07
CA TYR A 409 -12.36 -43.77 2.14
C TYR A 409 -12.16 -42.26 2.39
N CYS A 410 -12.78 -41.39 1.59
CA CYS A 410 -12.65 -39.94 1.76
C CYS A 410 -13.19 -39.48 3.12
N THR A 411 -14.33 -40.00 3.57
CA THR A 411 -14.86 -39.72 4.91
C THR A 411 -13.89 -40.17 6.01
N SER A 412 -13.21 -41.31 5.85
CA SER A 412 -12.18 -41.76 6.80
C SER A 412 -10.92 -40.88 6.83
N GLN A 413 -10.68 -40.08 5.78
CA GLN A 413 -9.60 -39.10 5.72
C GLN A 413 -10.02 -37.72 6.28
N GLY A 414 -11.25 -37.59 6.78
CA GLY A 414 -11.78 -36.34 7.35
C GLY A 414 -12.47 -35.41 6.34
N HIS A 415 -12.73 -35.90 5.12
CA HIS A 415 -13.52 -35.19 4.11
C HIS A 415 -15.02 -35.47 4.30
N GLU A 416 -15.90 -34.67 3.68
CA GLU A 416 -17.34 -34.96 3.68
C GLU A 416 -17.65 -36.23 2.91
N SER A 417 -17.08 -36.32 1.70
CA SER A 417 -17.40 -37.38 0.76
C SER A 417 -16.33 -37.52 -0.32
N GLY A 418 -16.56 -38.45 -1.26
CA GLY A 418 -15.64 -38.74 -2.35
C GLY A 418 -16.33 -39.09 -3.66
N TRP A 419 -15.66 -38.81 -4.76
CA TRP A 419 -16.10 -39.16 -6.12
C TRP A 419 -14.95 -39.80 -6.92
N GLY A 420 -15.30 -40.77 -7.76
CA GLY A 420 -14.35 -41.36 -8.70
C GLY A 420 -14.68 -42.81 -9.06
N PRO A 421 -13.71 -43.54 -9.64
CA PRO A 421 -12.40 -43.03 -10.06
C PRO A 421 -12.52 -41.98 -11.16
N VAL A 422 -11.62 -41.00 -11.14
CA VAL A 422 -11.48 -39.97 -12.19
C VAL A 422 -10.31 -40.22 -13.12
N GLU A 423 -9.43 -41.13 -12.75
CA GLU A 423 -8.39 -41.70 -13.59
C GLU A 423 -8.08 -43.09 -13.01
N GLN A 424 -7.57 -44.02 -13.83
CA GLN A 424 -7.19 -45.34 -13.35
C GLN A 424 -5.93 -45.84 -14.03
N ASN A 425 -5.04 -46.42 -13.22
CA ASN A 425 -3.95 -47.27 -13.67
C ASN A 425 -3.95 -48.57 -12.83
N ALA A 426 -2.84 -48.93 -12.20
CA ALA A 426 -2.83 -49.96 -11.16
C ALA A 426 -3.65 -49.53 -9.92
N ASP A 427 -3.75 -48.22 -9.69
CA ASP A 427 -4.49 -47.57 -8.62
C ASP A 427 -5.66 -46.74 -9.18
N ALA A 428 -6.56 -46.31 -8.30
CA ALA A 428 -7.63 -45.37 -8.60
C ALA A 428 -7.23 -43.95 -8.19
N PHE A 429 -7.46 -42.97 -9.05
CA PHE A 429 -7.43 -41.57 -8.67
C PHE A 429 -8.84 -41.14 -8.24
N VAL A 430 -8.97 -40.67 -7.01
CA VAL A 430 -10.25 -40.34 -6.38
C VAL A 430 -10.25 -38.88 -5.93
N ILE A 431 -11.37 -38.19 -6.07
CA ILE A 431 -11.55 -36.84 -5.56
C ILE A 431 -12.17 -36.95 -4.17
N CYS A 432 -11.52 -36.39 -3.15
CA CYS A 432 -12.15 -36.18 -1.86
C CYS A 432 -12.58 -34.72 -1.72
N LEU A 433 -13.80 -34.53 -1.21
CA LEU A 433 -14.48 -33.25 -1.11
C LEU A 433 -14.61 -32.87 0.35
N ASP A 434 -13.99 -31.78 0.77
CA ASP A 434 -14.08 -31.30 2.15
C ASP A 434 -15.51 -30.83 2.48
N ALA A 435 -15.86 -30.96 3.77
CA ALA A 435 -17.15 -30.56 4.31
C ALA A 435 -17.31 -29.05 4.34
N ASN A 436 -18.59 -28.66 4.37
CA ASN A 436 -19.06 -27.36 4.81
C ASN A 436 -18.86 -27.21 6.31
#